data_AF-A0A3C0ARL7-F1
#
_entry.id   AF-A0A3C0ARL7-F1
#
_cell.length_a   1.000
_cell.length_b   1.000
_cell.length_c   1.000
_cell.angle_alpha   90.00
_cell.angle_beta   90.00
_cell.angle_gamma   90.00
#
_symmetry.space_group_name_H-M   'P 1'
#
loop_
_entity.id
_entity.type
_entity.pdbx_description
1 polymer ?
#
loop_
_entity_poly.entity_id
_entity_poly.type
_entity_poly.pdbx_seq_one_letter_code
_entity_poly.pdbx_strand_id
1 'polypeptide(L)'
;NYRYGAITTREPVNMDENHPSYVGKQYLQDIIRPARFEEAFGWSPDPENTHVFLCGNPSMIGLPEKNEQGELVFPDSKGMVELLTEQGYKLSTPKNPGNIHFEKYW
;
A
#
# COMPACT_ATOMS: atom_id res chain seq x y z
N ASN A 1 -1.82 13.95 17.66
CA ASN A 1 -2.61 14.25 16.44
C ASN A 1 -2.55 13.06 15.51
N TYR A 2 -3.53 12.16 15.57
CA TYR A 2 -3.66 11.05 14.63
C TYR A 2 -4.65 11.43 13.53
N ARG A 3 -4.39 11.02 12.29
CA ARG A 3 -5.34 11.11 11.18
C ARG A 3 -5.71 9.69 10.76
N TYR A 4 -6.99 9.45 10.54
CA TYR A 4 -7.51 8.17 10.08
C TYR A 4 -8.23 8.38 8.75
N GLY A 5 -7.90 7.55 7.76
CA GLY A 5 -8.64 7.45 6.50
C GLY A 5 -9.24 6.06 6.42
N ALA A 6 -10.57 5.97 6.49
CA ALA A 6 -11.27 4.71 6.33
C ALA A 6 -11.51 4.45 4.84
N ILE A 7 -10.80 3.46 4.29
CA ILE A 7 -10.95 3.04 2.90
C ILE A 7 -11.62 1.67 2.90
N THR A 8 -12.87 1.63 2.43
CA THR A 8 -13.70 0.42 2.46
C THR A 8 -13.85 -0.19 1.07
N THR A 9 -14.12 -1.49 1.01
CA THR A 9 -14.27 -2.23 -0.27
C THR A 9 -15.61 -2.96 -0.37
N ARG A 10 -16.31 -3.20 0.75
CA ARG A 10 -17.49 -4.09 0.81
C ARG A 10 -18.74 -3.43 1.38
N GLU A 11 -18.69 -2.14 1.70
CA GLU A 11 -19.85 -1.42 2.20
C GLU A 11 -20.83 -1.12 1.05
N PRO A 12 -22.12 -0.79 1.33
CA PRO A 12 -23.10 -0.48 0.28
C PRO A 12 -22.62 0.60 -0.69
N VAL A 13 -21.94 1.63 -0.18
CA VAL A 13 -21.34 2.71 -0.97
C VAL A 13 -20.28 2.22 -1.98
N ASN A 14 -19.70 1.04 -1.77
CA ASN A 14 -18.72 0.44 -2.68
C ASN A 14 -19.33 -0.57 -3.66
N MET A 15 -20.48 -1.15 -3.31
CA MET A 15 -21.01 -2.34 -3.98
C MET A 15 -22.32 -2.08 -4.75
N ASP A 16 -23.15 -1.13 -4.29
CA ASP A 16 -24.42 -0.77 -4.95
C ASP A 16 -24.23 0.44 -5.86
N GLU A 17 -24.22 0.21 -7.17
CA GLU A 17 -24.08 1.25 -8.20
C GLU A 17 -25.20 2.30 -8.17
N ASN A 18 -26.35 1.99 -7.57
CA ASN A 18 -27.46 2.94 -7.40
C ASN A 18 -27.37 3.76 -6.11
N HIS A 19 -26.38 3.48 -5.26
CA HIS A 19 -26.19 4.23 -4.02
C HIS A 19 -25.85 5.70 -4.37
N PRO A 20 -26.49 6.71 -3.74
CA PRO A 20 -26.29 8.12 -4.11
C PRO A 20 -24.85 8.62 -3.92
N SER A 21 -24.07 7.92 -3.10
CA SER A 21 -22.64 8.19 -2.88
C SER A 21 -21.73 7.10 -3.44
N TYR A 22 -22.17 6.31 -4.44
CA TYR A 22 -21.39 5.18 -4.96
C TYR A 22 -19.96 5.59 -5.35
N VAL A 23 -18.96 4.88 -4.81
CA VAL A 23 -17.52 5.10 -5.07
C VAL A 23 -16.80 3.87 -5.63
N GLY A 24 -17.51 2.76 -5.83
CA GLY A 24 -16.91 1.49 -6.23
C GLY A 24 -15.94 0.90 -5.20
N LYS A 25 -15.28 -0.20 -5.57
CA LYS A 25 -14.26 -0.86 -4.73
C LYS A 25 -13.02 0.01 -4.63
N GLN A 26 -12.57 0.25 -3.40
CA GLN A 26 -11.34 1.00 -3.13
C GLN A 26 -10.24 0.05 -2.64
N TYR A 27 -9.01 0.31 -3.06
CA TYR A 27 -7.81 -0.46 -2.72
C TYR A 27 -6.69 0.48 -2.25
N LEU A 28 -5.92 0.04 -1.24
CA LEU A 28 -4.82 0.85 -0.71
C LEU A 28 -3.74 1.16 -1.75
N GLN A 29 -3.54 0.25 -2.71
CA GLN A 29 -2.62 0.41 -3.84
C GLN A 29 -2.98 1.61 -4.75
N ASP A 30 -4.26 1.99 -4.81
CA ASP A 30 -4.68 3.19 -5.54
C ASP A 30 -4.53 4.46 -4.68
N ILE A 31 -4.80 4.35 -3.38
CA ILE A 31 -4.70 5.46 -2.44
C ILE A 31 -3.25 5.89 -2.20
N ILE A 32 -2.29 4.97 -2.18
CA ILE A 32 -0.87 5.27 -1.90
C ILE A 32 -0.15 5.97 -3.06
N ARG A 33 -0.83 6.17 -4.20
CA ARG A 33 -0.29 6.98 -5.29
C ARG A 33 -0.25 8.44 -4.85
N PRO A 34 0.85 9.19 -5.08
CA PRO A 34 1.05 10.51 -4.48
C PRO A 34 -0.15 11.47 -4.59
N ALA A 35 -0.70 11.64 -5.79
CA ALA A 35 -1.84 12.53 -6.02
C ALA A 35 -3.11 12.09 -5.26
N ARG A 36 -3.37 10.79 -5.16
CA ARG A 36 -4.55 10.26 -4.43
C ARG A 36 -4.37 10.34 -2.93
N PHE A 37 -3.15 10.11 -2.46
CA PHE A 37 -2.83 10.24 -1.05
C PHE A 37 -2.99 11.69 -0.59
N GLU A 38 -2.44 12.65 -1.36
CA GLU A 38 -2.55 14.07 -1.04
C GLU A 38 -4.00 14.56 -1.09
N GLU A 39 -4.79 14.12 -2.08
CA GLU A 39 -6.24 14.39 -2.15
C GLU A 39 -6.98 13.87 -0.91
N ALA A 40 -6.68 12.65 -0.46
CA ALA A 40 -7.36 12.02 0.66
C ALA A 40 -6.97 12.60 2.02
N PHE A 41 -5.70 13.02 2.19
CA PHE A 41 -5.15 13.36 3.51
C PHE A 41 -4.68 14.81 3.65
N GLY A 42 -4.51 15.55 2.55
CA GLY A 42 -4.04 16.93 2.53
C GLY A 42 -2.55 17.10 2.87
N TRP A 43 -1.74 16.05 2.67
CA TRP A 43 -0.28 16.07 2.82
C TRP A 43 0.32 14.92 2.01
N SER A 44 1.63 15.00 1.76
CA SER A 44 2.39 14.00 1.00
C SER A 44 3.52 13.42 1.85
N PRO A 45 3.64 12.09 1.95
CA PRO A 45 4.68 11.45 2.75
C PRO A 45 6.02 11.41 2.01
N ASP A 46 7.10 11.65 2.75
CA ASP A 46 8.47 11.65 2.22
C ASP A 46 9.25 10.44 2.75
N PRO A 47 9.86 9.61 1.87
CA PRO A 47 10.70 8.48 2.28
C PRO A 47 11.82 8.84 3.26
N GLU A 48 12.34 10.07 3.27
CA GLU A 48 13.42 10.46 4.18
C GLU A 48 12.98 10.53 5.65
N ASN A 49 11.70 10.73 5.93
CA ASN A 49 11.19 10.94 7.29
C ASN A 49 9.92 10.12 7.62
N THR A 50 9.44 9.31 6.69
CA THR A 50 8.21 8.52 6.85
C THR A 50 8.51 7.03 6.91
N HIS A 51 7.92 6.38 7.92
CA HIS A 51 7.86 4.92 8.00
C HIS A 51 6.46 4.43 7.63
N VAL A 52 6.40 3.38 6.83
CA VAL A 52 5.15 2.73 6.41
C VAL A 52 5.06 1.35 7.07
N PHE A 53 3.95 1.07 7.72
CA PHE A 53 3.65 -0.21 8.35
C PHE A 53 2.45 -0.85 7.65
N LEU A 54 2.64 -2.06 7.13
CA LEU A 54 1.64 -2.79 6.35
C LEU A 54 1.23 -4.07 7.09
N CYS A 55 -0.06 -4.29 7.32
CA CYS A 55 -0.56 -5.55 7.84
C CYS A 55 -1.79 -5.99 7.06
N GLY A 56 -1.88 -7.28 6.73
CA GLY A 56 -3.06 -7.83 6.06
C GLY A 56 -2.75 -8.89 5.01
N ASN A 57 -3.49 -8.85 3.91
CA ASN A 57 -3.41 -9.83 2.82
C ASN A 57 -2.01 -9.84 2.18
N PRO A 58 -1.33 -11.00 2.07
CA PRO A 58 -0.06 -11.13 1.36
C PRO A 58 -0.06 -10.55 -0.06
N SER A 59 -1.16 -10.68 -0.81
CA SER A 59 -1.31 -10.12 -2.16
C SER A 59 -1.44 -8.60 -2.17
N MET A 60 -1.96 -8.00 -1.09
CA MET A 60 -1.98 -6.53 -0.95
C MET A 60 -0.58 -6.01 -0.62
N ILE A 61 0.13 -6.70 0.27
CA ILE A 61 1.51 -6.34 0.65
C ILE A 61 2.43 -6.48 -0.58
N GLY A 62 2.38 -7.63 -1.27
CA GLY A 62 3.16 -7.93 -2.47
C GLY A 62 4.67 -7.88 -2.24
N LEU A 63 5.17 -8.78 -1.39
CA LEU A 63 6.61 -8.91 -1.15
C LEU A 63 7.31 -9.46 -2.40
N PRO A 64 8.51 -8.97 -2.72
CA PRO A 64 9.32 -9.58 -3.75
C PRO A 64 9.92 -10.90 -3.27
N GLU A 65 10.09 -11.84 -4.19
CA GLU A 65 10.79 -13.10 -3.97
C GLU A 65 12.05 -13.17 -4.83
N LYS A 66 13.01 -14.02 -4.44
CA LYS A 66 14.20 -14.22 -5.25
C LYS A 66 13.92 -15.22 -6.37
N ASN A 67 14.24 -14.86 -7.61
CA ASN A 67 14.26 -15.81 -8.72
C ASN A 67 15.47 -16.76 -8.63
N GLU A 68 15.60 -17.68 -9.58
CA GLU A 68 16.70 -18.65 -9.66
C GLU A 68 18.09 -17.97 -9.76
N GLN A 69 18.13 -16.74 -10.28
CA GLN A 69 19.32 -15.90 -10.43
C GLN A 69 19.61 -15.07 -9.16
N GLY A 70 18.75 -15.14 -8.15
CA GLY A 70 18.88 -14.43 -6.89
C GLY A 70 18.39 -12.97 -6.91
N GLU A 71 17.77 -12.54 -7.99
CA GLU A 71 17.21 -11.20 -8.17
C GLU A 71 15.83 -11.10 -7.51
N LEU A 72 15.53 -9.95 -6.93
CA LEU A 72 14.20 -9.70 -6.35
C LEU A 72 13.20 -9.40 -7.47
N VAL A 73 12.15 -10.22 -7.54
CA VAL A 73 11.06 -10.10 -8.50
C VAL A 73 9.75 -9.90 -7.74
N PHE A 74 8.99 -8.87 -8.12
CA PHE A 74 7.67 -8.62 -7.56
C PHE A 74 6.61 -9.54 -8.19
N PRO A 75 5.51 -9.83 -7.48
CA PRO A 75 4.38 -10.55 -8.05
C PRO A 75 3.74 -9.82 -9.25
N ASP A 76 3.03 -10.54 -10.12
CA ASP A 76 2.36 -9.96 -11.30
C ASP A 76 1.37 -8.84 -10.93
N SER A 77 0.67 -9.00 -9.79
CA SER A 77 -0.18 -7.95 -9.24
C SER A 77 0.64 -7.00 -8.38
N LYS A 78 0.68 -5.71 -8.75
CA LYS A 78 1.35 -4.68 -7.96
C LYS A 78 0.84 -4.64 -6.51
N GLY A 79 1.74 -4.90 -5.58
CA GLY A 79 1.51 -4.73 -4.14
C GLY A 79 1.96 -3.38 -3.64
N MET A 80 1.67 -3.13 -2.36
CA MET A 80 2.09 -1.90 -1.67
C MET A 80 3.62 -1.76 -1.63
N VAL A 81 4.38 -2.84 -1.44
CA VAL A 81 5.84 -2.78 -1.33
C VAL A 81 6.48 -2.33 -2.64
N GLU A 82 6.01 -2.83 -3.78
CA GLU A 82 6.48 -2.40 -5.11
C GLU A 82 6.20 -0.91 -5.32
N LEU A 83 4.96 -0.47 -5.13
CA LEU A 83 4.53 0.91 -5.34
C LEU A 83 5.28 1.90 -4.44
N LEU A 84 5.57 1.52 -3.20
CA LEU A 84 6.36 2.35 -2.28
C LEU A 84 7.84 2.35 -2.68
N THR A 85 8.39 1.22 -3.14
CA THR A 85 9.78 1.16 -3.62
C THR A 85 9.98 2.07 -4.83
N GLU A 86 9.03 2.11 -5.77
CA GLU A 86 9.01 3.04 -6.90
C GLU A 86 8.99 4.52 -6.45
N GLN A 87 8.45 4.80 -5.27
CA GLN A 87 8.41 6.13 -4.65
C GLN A 87 9.65 6.45 -3.80
N GLY A 88 10.66 5.57 -3.75
CA GLY A 88 11.92 5.79 -3.03
C GLY A 88 11.96 5.24 -1.60
N TYR A 89 10.90 4.57 -1.16
CA TYR A 89 10.92 3.81 0.10
C TYR A 89 11.76 2.52 -0.05
N LYS A 90 12.19 1.95 1.06
CA LYS A 90 13.06 0.78 1.14
C LYS A 90 12.46 -0.28 2.05
N LEU A 91 12.30 -1.49 1.54
CA LEU A 91 11.87 -2.63 2.34
C LEU A 91 12.86 -2.91 3.47
N SER A 92 12.35 -2.92 4.71
CA SER A 92 13.17 -3.25 5.87
C SER A 92 13.45 -4.75 5.92
N THR A 93 14.73 -5.10 6.13
CA THR A 93 15.19 -6.47 6.30
C THR A 93 16.11 -6.57 7.51
N PRO A 94 16.35 -7.78 8.07
CA PRO A 94 17.27 -7.93 9.19
C PRO A 94 18.70 -7.42 8.93
N LYS A 95 19.15 -7.42 7.67
CA LYS A 95 20.50 -6.98 7.27
C LYS A 95 20.55 -5.52 6.83
N ASN A 96 19.48 -5.03 6.22
CA ASN A 96 19.39 -3.69 5.68
C ASN A 96 18.11 -3.04 6.24
N PRO A 97 18.23 -2.19 7.28
CA PRO A 97 17.10 -1.43 7.79
C PRO A 97 16.51 -0.54 6.69
N GLY A 98 15.19 -0.54 6.62
CA GLY A 98 14.41 0.26 5.68
C GLY A 98 13.23 0.94 6.37
N ASN A 99 12.40 1.61 5.60
CA ASN A 99 11.25 2.38 6.08
C ASN A 99 9.91 1.77 5.68
N ILE A 100 9.88 0.63 4.98
CA ILE A 100 8.68 -0.21 4.81
C ILE A 100 8.78 -1.43 5.74
N HIS A 101 7.79 -1.58 6.60
CA HIS A 101 7.66 -2.67 7.57
C HIS A 101 6.37 -3.43 7.29
N PHE A 102 6.36 -4.75 7.50
CA PHE A 102 5.18 -5.53 7.19
C PHE A 102 4.95 -6.71 8.14
N GLU A 103 3.69 -7.13 8.20
CA GLU A 103 3.24 -8.37 8.83
C GLU A 103 2.16 -9.01 7.94
N LYS A 104 2.30 -10.30 7.61
CA LYS A 104 1.25 -11.02 6.90
C LYS A 104 0.19 -11.47 7.90
N TYR A 105 -1.08 -11.24 7.60
CA TYR A 105 -2.19 -11.70 8.45
C TYR A 105 -2.46 -13.21 8.30
N TRP A 106 -2.10 -13.80 7.14
CA TRP A 106 -2.14 -15.23 6.84
C TRP A 106 -1.06 -15.64 5.85
#